data_AF-A0A1P6BIF9-F1
#
_entry.id   AF-A0A1P6BIF9-F1
#
_cell.length_a   1.000
_cell.length_b   1.000
_cell.length_c   1.000
_cell.angle_alpha   90.00
_cell.angle_beta   90.00
_cell.angle_gamma   90.00
#
_symmetry.space_group_name_H-M   'P 1'
#
loop_
_entity.id
_entity.type
_entity.pdbx_description
1 polymer ?
#
loop_
_entity_poly.entity_id
_entity_poly.type
_entity_poly.pdbx_seq_one_letter_code
_entity_poly.pdbx_strand_id
1 'polypeptide(L)'
;MLFFKVQKVCTTIREHILSLDDIHITDLYTTVILTYLKEQPPQVSKALLALREQSLKLPHGKELEKKWIAYVSLLAPTENLFNVALSTYDLNLTLAVAENSQMDPKEYLPLLADFQTQSSPAYQKFKIDIYLGMFRRAIRNLSELDDRWNEAAEIIKRQNLYTEALIVYRGKKTYLACILTILFCKDL
;
A
#
# COMPACT_ATOMS: atom_id res chain seq x y z
N MET A 1 18.03 -20.41 -1.91
CA MET A 1 17.40 -21.53 -1.18
C MET A 1 16.94 -21.14 0.23
N LEU A 2 17.71 -20.36 1.00
CA LEU A 2 17.36 -19.93 2.37
C LEU A 2 16.08 -19.08 2.48
N PHE A 3 15.84 -18.15 1.54
CA PHE A 3 14.67 -17.26 1.56
C PHE A 3 13.32 -18.00 1.49
N PHE A 4 13.22 -19.01 0.63
CA PHE A 4 12.00 -19.83 0.49
C PHE A 4 11.69 -20.63 1.76
N LYS A 5 12.71 -21.06 2.51
CA LYS A 5 12.52 -21.76 3.78
C LYS A 5 11.92 -20.84 4.84
N VAL A 6 12.47 -19.62 4.98
CA VAL A 6 11.97 -18.61 5.93
C VAL A 6 10.51 -18.26 5.61
N GLN A 7 10.21 -17.96 4.35
CA GLN A 7 8.85 -17.62 3.93
C GLN A 7 7.86 -18.76 4.18
N LYS A 8 8.24 -20.02 3.90
CA LYS A 8 7.41 -21.19 4.16
C LYS A 8 7.10 -21.34 5.65
N VAL A 9 8.12 -21.26 6.50
CA VAL A 9 7.96 -21.36 7.96
C VAL A 9 7.08 -20.22 8.50
N CYS A 10 7.34 -18.98 8.07
CA CYS A 10 6.54 -17.81 8.43
C CYS A 10 5.07 -17.99 8.05
N THR A 11 4.80 -18.49 6.85
CA THR A 11 3.44 -18.74 6.36
C THR A 11 2.74 -19.82 7.19
N THR A 12 3.38 -20.96 7.44
CA THR A 12 2.80 -22.04 8.25
C THR A 12 2.48 -21.61 9.68
N ILE A 13 3.35 -20.81 10.31
CA ILE A 13 3.09 -20.26 11.65
C ILE A 13 1.86 -19.35 11.63
N ARG A 14 1.75 -18.45 10.64
CA ARG A 14 0.58 -17.56 10.50
C ARG A 14 -0.72 -18.34 10.35
N GLU A 15 -0.75 -19.28 9.41
CA GLU A 15 -1.94 -20.09 9.12
C GLU A 15 -2.40 -20.86 10.35
N HIS A 16 -1.45 -21.43 11.12
CA HIS A 16 -1.79 -22.14 12.34
C HIS A 16 -2.40 -21.22 13.39
N ILE A 17 -1.77 -20.07 13.70
CA ILE A 17 -2.30 -19.13 14.70
C ILE A 17 -3.67 -18.59 14.28
N LEU A 18 -3.85 -18.25 13.00
CA LEU A 18 -5.11 -17.72 12.47
C LEU A 18 -6.24 -18.78 12.40
N SER A 19 -5.93 -20.06 12.63
CA SER A 19 -6.93 -21.15 12.74
C SER A 19 -7.43 -21.39 14.15
N LEU A 20 -6.84 -20.73 15.16
CA LEU A 20 -7.24 -20.85 16.57
C LEU A 20 -8.46 -19.97 16.88
N ASP A 21 -8.98 -20.08 18.11
CA ASP A 21 -10.03 -19.18 18.58
C ASP A 21 -9.53 -17.74 18.84
N ASP A 22 -10.47 -16.82 19.00
CA ASP A 22 -10.21 -15.39 19.17
C ASP A 22 -9.29 -15.06 20.36
N ILE A 23 -9.34 -15.85 21.44
CA ILE A 23 -8.50 -15.63 22.64
C ILE A 23 -7.05 -15.90 22.25
N HIS A 24 -6.78 -17.05 21.65
CA HIS A 24 -5.44 -17.42 21.23
C HIS A 24 -4.92 -16.51 20.12
N ILE A 25 -5.77 -16.12 19.16
CA ILE A 25 -5.38 -15.14 18.13
C ILE A 25 -4.96 -13.85 18.80
N THR A 26 -5.76 -13.32 19.73
CA THR A 26 -5.48 -12.05 20.42
C THR A 26 -4.13 -12.07 21.13
N ASP A 27 -3.84 -13.16 21.86
CA ASP A 27 -2.60 -13.31 22.62
C ASP A 27 -1.37 -13.51 21.75
N LEU A 28 -1.51 -14.24 20.63
CA LEU A 28 -0.39 -14.63 19.77
C LEU A 28 -0.21 -13.74 18.54
N TYR A 29 -1.06 -12.73 18.32
CA TYR A 29 -1.05 -11.96 17.07
C TYR A 29 0.27 -11.22 16.80
N THR A 30 1.02 -10.84 17.85
CA THR A 30 2.36 -10.27 17.69
C THR A 30 3.32 -11.23 16.98
N THR A 31 3.14 -12.55 17.16
CA THR A 31 3.87 -13.58 16.41
C THR A 31 3.48 -13.57 14.94
N VAL A 32 2.19 -13.42 14.62
CA VAL A 32 1.71 -13.26 13.24
C VAL A 32 2.36 -12.04 12.59
N ILE A 33 2.39 -10.90 13.28
CA ILE A 33 3.06 -9.68 12.80
C ILE A 33 4.56 -9.93 12.55
N LEU A 34 5.26 -10.56 13.51
CA LEU A 34 6.68 -10.87 13.38
C LEU A 34 7.00 -11.68 12.13
N THR A 35 6.15 -12.64 11.78
CA THR A 35 6.39 -13.47 10.58
C THR A 35 6.44 -12.64 9.30
N TYR A 36 5.59 -11.62 9.14
CA TYR A 36 5.64 -10.70 7.99
C TYR A 36 6.93 -9.86 7.99
N LEU A 37 7.37 -9.41 9.17
CA LEU A 37 8.56 -8.57 9.30
C LEU A 37 9.87 -9.34 9.14
N LYS A 38 9.86 -10.67 9.35
CA LYS A 38 11.03 -11.55 9.18
C LYS A 38 11.20 -12.08 7.76
N GLU A 39 10.21 -11.91 6.90
CA GLU A 39 10.36 -12.18 5.47
C GLU A 39 11.39 -11.24 4.81
N GLN A 40 11.85 -11.62 3.61
CA GLN A 40 12.90 -10.89 2.88
C GLN A 40 12.45 -10.63 1.43
N PRO A 41 12.19 -9.37 1.05
CA PRO A 41 12.21 -8.18 1.92
C PRO A 41 11.08 -8.20 2.98
N PRO A 42 11.22 -7.46 4.10
CA PRO A 42 10.17 -7.35 5.12
C PRO A 42 8.84 -6.88 4.53
N GLN A 43 7.74 -7.55 4.90
CA GLN A 43 6.41 -7.30 4.35
C GLN A 43 5.59 -6.38 5.24
N VAL A 44 6.08 -5.17 5.51
CA VAL A 44 5.48 -4.23 6.49
C VAL A 44 4.05 -3.83 6.10
N SER A 45 3.81 -3.53 4.82
CA SER A 45 2.46 -3.18 4.33
C SER A 45 1.45 -4.32 4.52
N LYS A 46 1.88 -5.58 4.33
CA LYS A 46 1.04 -6.75 4.59
C LYS A 46 0.78 -6.95 6.08
N ALA A 47 1.78 -6.69 6.93
CA ALA A 47 1.60 -6.74 8.38
C ALA A 47 0.54 -5.72 8.85
N LEU A 48 0.61 -4.49 8.36
CA LEU A 48 -0.35 -3.43 8.67
C LEU A 48 -1.77 -3.75 8.17
N LEU A 49 -1.91 -4.30 6.96
CA LEU A 49 -3.21 -4.75 6.46
C LEU A 49 -3.77 -5.92 7.25
N ALA A 50 -2.93 -6.91 7.56
CA ALA A 50 -3.36 -8.08 8.32
C ALA A 50 -3.82 -7.68 9.73
N LEU A 51 -3.07 -6.84 10.44
CA LEU A 51 -3.47 -6.39 11.77
C LEU A 51 -4.75 -5.55 11.73
N ARG A 52 -4.97 -4.75 10.67
CA ARG A 52 -6.21 -4.00 10.45
C ARG A 52 -7.39 -4.94 10.23
N GLU A 53 -7.22 -5.93 9.36
CA GLU A 53 -8.28 -6.90 9.08
C GLU A 53 -8.64 -7.70 10.32
N GLN A 54 -7.65 -8.14 11.10
CA GLN A 54 -7.90 -8.92 12.30
C GLN A 54 -8.49 -8.09 13.43
N SER A 55 -8.06 -6.84 13.60
CA SER A 55 -8.59 -5.97 14.65
C SER A 55 -10.09 -5.73 14.48
N LEU A 56 -10.57 -5.62 13.23
CA LEU A 56 -11.99 -5.46 12.92
C LEU A 56 -12.85 -6.69 13.25
N LYS A 57 -12.24 -7.86 13.40
CA LYS A 57 -12.94 -9.13 13.71
C LYS A 57 -13.02 -9.42 15.20
N LEU A 58 -12.13 -8.85 16.00
CA LEU A 58 -11.95 -9.20 17.41
C LEU A 58 -12.64 -8.21 18.36
N PRO A 59 -13.05 -8.66 19.57
CA PRO A 59 -13.46 -7.75 20.63
C PRO A 59 -12.30 -6.83 21.02
N HIS A 60 -12.61 -5.58 21.40
CA HIS A 60 -11.59 -4.55 21.71
C HIS A 60 -10.60 -4.30 20.56
N GLY A 61 -11.09 -4.45 19.32
CA GLY A 61 -10.29 -4.30 18.11
C GLY A 61 -9.51 -2.98 18.02
N LYS A 62 -10.09 -1.86 18.47
CA LYS A 62 -9.41 -0.55 18.42
C LYS A 62 -8.19 -0.51 19.34
N GLU A 63 -8.30 -1.07 20.55
CA GLU A 63 -7.19 -1.18 21.50
C GLU A 63 -6.11 -2.14 20.97
N LEU A 64 -6.52 -3.26 20.37
CA LEU A 64 -5.62 -4.24 19.76
C LEU A 64 -4.88 -3.64 18.57
N GLU A 65 -5.57 -2.95 17.66
CA GLU A 65 -4.96 -2.25 16.53
C GLU A 65 -3.91 -1.26 17.00
N LYS A 66 -4.25 -0.44 18.01
CA LYS A 66 -3.30 0.52 18.60
C LYS A 66 -2.05 -0.18 19.13
N LYS A 67 -2.23 -1.29 19.86
CA LYS A 67 -1.13 -2.10 20.43
C LYS A 67 -0.26 -2.71 19.32
N TRP A 68 -0.88 -3.23 18.28
CA TRP A 68 -0.19 -3.91 17.18
C TRP A 68 0.56 -2.95 16.26
N ILE A 69 0.01 -1.76 15.98
CA ILE A 69 0.72 -0.70 15.25
C ILE A 69 1.97 -0.27 16.04
N ALA A 70 1.83 -0.05 17.35
CA ALA A 70 2.97 0.30 18.21
C ALA A 70 4.05 -0.80 18.18
N TYR A 71 3.64 -2.07 18.14
CA TYR A 71 4.55 -3.20 18.01
C TYR A 71 5.29 -3.23 16.66
N VAL A 72 4.60 -2.94 15.54
CA VAL A 72 5.25 -2.80 14.23
C VAL A 72 6.25 -1.64 14.25
N SER A 73 5.90 -0.49 14.83
CA SER A 73 6.77 0.68 14.95
C SER A 73 8.07 0.38 15.69
N LEU A 74 7.98 -0.39 16.79
CA LEU A 74 9.16 -0.84 17.54
C LEU A 74 10.10 -1.72 16.69
N LEU A 75 9.55 -2.57 15.84
CA LEU A 75 10.32 -3.56 15.07
C LEU A 75 10.80 -3.05 13.71
N ALA A 76 10.21 -1.97 13.21
CA ALA A 76 10.54 -1.34 11.93
C ALA A 76 10.87 0.16 12.11
N PRO A 77 11.85 0.53 12.96
CA PRO A 77 12.10 1.93 13.32
C PRO A 77 12.62 2.80 12.17
N THR A 78 13.15 2.18 11.10
CA THR A 78 13.63 2.88 9.90
C THR A 78 12.54 3.09 8.85
N GLU A 79 11.37 2.48 9.02
CA GLU A 79 10.27 2.57 8.06
C GLU A 79 9.40 3.79 8.34
N ASN A 80 9.00 4.51 7.29
CA ASN A 80 7.96 5.51 7.40
C ASN A 80 6.58 4.82 7.37
N LEU A 81 6.09 4.40 8.54
CA LEU A 81 4.84 3.63 8.65
C LEU A 81 3.63 4.37 8.08
N PHE A 82 3.59 5.70 8.15
CA PHE A 82 2.53 6.50 7.54
C PHE A 82 2.50 6.32 6.02
N ASN A 83 3.65 6.44 5.36
CA ASN A 83 3.76 6.22 3.91
C ASN A 83 3.49 4.75 3.52
N VAL A 84 3.94 3.80 4.35
CA VAL A 84 3.65 2.38 4.14
C VAL A 84 2.14 2.12 4.25
N ALA A 85 1.46 2.70 5.24
CA ALA A 85 0.02 2.61 5.42
C ALA A 85 -0.73 3.26 4.24
N LEU A 86 -0.34 4.46 3.80
CA LEU A 86 -0.89 5.10 2.61
C LEU A 86 -0.81 4.20 1.38
N SER A 87 0.32 3.50 1.21
CA SER A 87 0.55 2.61 0.07
C SER A 87 -0.41 1.42 0.02
N THR A 88 -1.15 1.16 1.10
CA THR A 88 -2.18 0.11 1.19
C THR A 88 -3.55 0.59 0.67
N TYR A 89 -3.70 1.90 0.47
CA TYR A 89 -4.93 2.60 0.14
C TYR A 89 -6.05 2.54 1.19
N ASP A 90 -5.80 1.94 2.37
CA ASP A 90 -6.72 2.03 3.51
C ASP A 90 -6.43 3.32 4.30
N LEU A 91 -7.25 4.34 4.07
CA LEU A 91 -7.11 5.64 4.73
C LEU A 91 -7.44 5.59 6.22
N ASN A 92 -8.26 4.62 6.68
CA ASN A 92 -8.54 4.45 8.10
C ASN A 92 -7.37 3.80 8.83
N LEU A 93 -6.71 2.82 8.21
CA LEU A 93 -5.44 2.27 8.69
C LEU A 93 -4.37 3.37 8.73
N THR A 94 -4.29 4.20 7.69
CA THR A 94 -3.35 5.33 7.65
C THR A 94 -3.59 6.31 8.79
N LEU A 95 -4.86 6.65 9.05
CA LEU A 95 -5.26 7.48 10.18
C LEU A 95 -4.83 6.86 11.51
N ALA A 96 -5.13 5.57 11.73
CA ALA A 96 -4.74 4.87 12.95
C ALA A 96 -3.22 4.87 13.17
N VAL A 97 -2.43 4.72 12.09
CA VAL A 97 -0.97 4.79 12.15
C VAL A 97 -0.47 6.19 12.49
N ALA A 98 -1.07 7.24 11.90
CA ALA A 98 -0.74 8.64 12.21
C ALA A 98 -1.02 8.98 13.67
N GLU A 99 -2.20 8.59 14.18
CA GLU A 99 -2.59 8.77 15.58
C GLU A 99 -1.64 8.04 16.54
N ASN A 100 -1.26 6.80 16.20
CA ASN A 100 -0.33 6.00 17.00
C ASN A 100 1.06 6.63 17.08
N SER A 101 1.49 7.26 15.98
CA SER A 101 2.82 7.86 15.83
C SER A 101 2.89 9.29 16.36
N GLN A 102 1.79 9.82 16.92
CA GLN A 102 1.70 11.19 17.44
C GLN A 102 2.10 12.26 16.39
N MET A 103 1.80 11.99 15.11
CA MET A 103 1.99 12.98 14.05
C MET A 103 1.08 14.19 14.29
N ASP A 104 1.47 15.38 13.82
CA ASP A 104 0.62 16.57 13.94
C ASP A 104 -0.67 16.39 13.10
N PRO A 105 -1.87 16.42 13.72
CA PRO A 105 -3.15 16.34 13.01
C PRO A 105 -3.31 17.38 11.90
N LYS A 106 -2.66 18.54 12.01
CA LYS A 106 -2.71 19.58 10.97
C LYS A 106 -1.99 19.19 9.69
N GLU A 107 -1.05 18.23 9.75
CA GLU A 107 -0.33 17.75 8.58
C GLU A 107 -1.08 16.61 7.90
N TYR A 108 -1.55 15.60 8.64
CA TYR A 108 -2.13 14.41 8.03
C TYR A 108 -3.64 14.49 7.77
N LEU A 109 -4.43 15.20 8.58
CA LEU A 109 -5.89 15.24 8.38
C LEU A 109 -6.29 15.92 7.07
N PRO A 110 -5.73 17.08 6.68
CA PRO A 110 -6.06 17.71 5.40
C PRO A 110 -5.67 16.81 4.22
N LEU A 111 -4.50 16.18 4.29
CA LEU A 111 -4.02 15.26 3.26
C LEU A 111 -4.96 14.06 3.08
N LEU A 112 -5.41 13.43 4.18
CA LEU A 112 -6.35 12.31 4.10
C LEU A 112 -7.72 12.74 3.59
N ALA A 113 -8.21 13.92 4.00
CA ALA A 113 -9.46 14.49 3.50
C ALA A 113 -9.38 14.74 1.98
N ASP A 114 -8.27 15.29 1.49
CA ASP A 114 -8.04 15.51 0.05
C ASP A 114 -8.13 14.20 -0.75
N PHE A 115 -7.62 13.09 -0.22
CA PHE A 115 -7.79 11.78 -0.85
C PHE A 115 -9.23 11.27 -0.77
N GLN A 116 -9.92 11.46 0.36
CA GLN A 116 -11.32 11.02 0.52
C GLN A 116 -12.30 11.74 -0.41
N THR A 117 -12.04 12.99 -0.78
CA THR A 117 -12.92 13.76 -1.69
C THR A 117 -12.89 13.26 -3.15
N GLN A 118 -11.93 12.39 -3.51
CA GLN A 118 -11.83 11.87 -4.87
C GLN A 118 -12.95 10.86 -5.15
N SER A 119 -13.83 11.18 -6.10
CA SER A 119 -15.01 10.36 -6.44
C SER A 119 -14.67 9.03 -7.13
N SER A 120 -13.57 8.97 -7.88
CA SER A 120 -13.10 7.75 -8.54
C SER A 120 -12.09 7.01 -7.65
N PRO A 121 -12.34 5.74 -7.29
CA PRO A 121 -11.38 4.93 -6.54
C PRO A 121 -10.03 4.79 -7.26
N ALA A 122 -10.05 4.69 -8.60
CA ALA A 122 -8.83 4.63 -9.39
C ALA A 122 -8.03 5.94 -9.32
N TYR A 123 -8.73 7.08 -9.38
CA TYR A 123 -8.08 8.40 -9.29
C TYR A 123 -7.54 8.68 -7.88
N GLN A 124 -8.28 8.26 -6.83
CA GLN A 124 -7.79 8.33 -5.45
C GLN A 124 -6.46 7.59 -5.28
N LYS A 125 -6.40 6.33 -5.73
CA LYS A 125 -5.19 5.51 -5.67
C LYS A 125 -4.04 6.13 -6.48
N PHE A 126 -4.35 6.68 -7.65
CA PHE A 126 -3.41 7.44 -8.45
C PHE A 126 -2.81 8.62 -7.67
N LYS A 127 -3.63 9.47 -7.04
CA LYS A 127 -3.17 10.62 -6.25
C LYS A 127 -2.29 10.20 -5.08
N ILE A 128 -2.66 9.12 -4.39
CA ILE A 128 -1.85 8.55 -3.30
C ILE A 128 -0.50 8.05 -3.84
N ASP A 129 -0.48 7.31 -4.94
CA ASP A 129 0.78 6.83 -5.53
C ASP A 129 1.67 7.97 -6.02
N ILE A 130 1.09 9.06 -6.54
CA ILE A 130 1.84 10.26 -6.91
C ILE A 130 2.46 10.91 -5.68
N TYR A 131 1.71 11.05 -4.60
CA TYR A 131 2.22 11.56 -3.32
C TYR A 131 3.40 10.72 -2.80
N LEU A 132 3.32 9.39 -2.94
CA LEU A 132 4.36 8.46 -2.53
C LEU A 132 5.52 8.32 -3.54
N GLY A 133 5.47 8.99 -4.69
CA GLY A 133 6.46 8.84 -5.76
C GLY A 133 6.44 7.47 -6.46
N MET A 134 5.37 6.69 -6.30
CA MET A 134 5.21 5.36 -6.89
C MET A 134 4.65 5.44 -8.31
N PHE A 135 5.36 6.15 -9.21
CA PHE A 135 4.86 6.52 -10.53
C PHE A 135 4.40 5.33 -11.40
N ARG A 136 5.07 4.17 -11.29
CA ARG A 136 4.67 2.93 -11.98
C ARG A 136 3.27 2.43 -11.55
N ARG A 137 2.94 2.55 -10.27
CA ARG A 137 1.61 2.23 -9.74
C ARG A 137 0.60 3.32 -10.11
N ALA A 138 1.02 4.58 -10.04
CA ALA A 138 0.20 5.73 -10.41
C ALA A 138 -0.36 5.59 -11.84
N ILE A 139 0.50 5.31 -12.84
CA ILE A 139 0.05 5.13 -14.23
C ILE A 139 -0.86 3.91 -14.40
N ARG A 140 -0.68 2.86 -13.59
CA ARG A 140 -1.55 1.68 -13.61
C ARG A 140 -2.94 2.03 -13.10
N ASN A 141 -3.03 2.71 -11.97
CA ASN A 141 -4.31 3.16 -11.44
C ASN A 141 -5.00 4.14 -12.40
N LEU A 142 -4.25 5.06 -12.99
CA LEU A 142 -4.79 6.03 -13.96
C LEU A 142 -5.26 5.38 -15.27
N SER A 143 -4.68 4.25 -15.67
CA SER A 143 -5.09 3.49 -16.87
C SER A 143 -6.48 2.84 -16.77
N GLU A 144 -7.07 2.82 -15.58
CA GLU A 144 -8.47 2.41 -15.39
C GLU A 144 -9.46 3.52 -15.75
N LEU A 145 -8.98 4.72 -16.09
CA LEU A 145 -9.78 5.88 -16.47
C LEU A 145 -9.48 6.28 -17.92
N ASP A 146 -10.47 6.12 -18.79
CA ASP A 146 -10.33 6.38 -20.23
C ASP A 146 -10.06 7.87 -20.54
N ASP A 147 -10.55 8.80 -19.71
CA ASP A 147 -10.50 10.24 -19.88
C ASP A 147 -9.21 10.91 -19.35
N ARG A 148 -8.29 10.12 -18.78
CA ARG A 148 -7.10 10.65 -18.06
C ARG A 148 -5.77 10.40 -18.77
N TRP A 149 -5.80 10.19 -20.08
CA TRP A 149 -4.60 9.94 -20.89
C TRP A 149 -3.55 11.06 -20.77
N ASN A 150 -3.95 12.33 -20.81
CA ASN A 150 -3.00 13.45 -20.83
C ASN A 150 -2.15 13.50 -19.56
N GLU A 151 -2.78 13.33 -18.39
CA GLU A 151 -2.08 13.23 -17.10
C GLU A 151 -1.12 12.03 -17.06
N ALA A 152 -1.55 10.88 -17.60
CA ALA A 152 -0.68 9.70 -17.70
C ALA A 152 0.54 9.97 -18.59
N ALA A 153 0.32 10.59 -19.76
CA ALA A 153 1.37 10.89 -20.73
C ALA A 153 2.44 11.82 -20.14
N GLU A 154 2.05 12.84 -19.37
CA GLU A 154 2.98 13.73 -18.68
C GLU A 154 3.90 12.97 -17.71
N ILE A 155 3.32 12.08 -16.90
CA ILE A 155 4.07 11.28 -15.93
C ILE A 155 4.99 10.30 -16.65
N ILE A 156 4.49 9.62 -17.69
CA ILE A 156 5.25 8.66 -18.48
C ILE A 156 6.49 9.33 -19.07
N LYS A 157 6.34 10.52 -19.66
CA LYS A 157 7.46 11.30 -20.21
C LYS A 157 8.42 11.74 -19.11
N ARG A 158 7.91 12.41 -18.07
CA ARG A 158 8.73 12.97 -16.99
C ARG A 158 9.54 11.90 -16.24
N GLN A 159 9.00 10.70 -16.10
CA GLN A 159 9.58 9.61 -15.33
C GLN A 159 10.17 8.49 -16.22
N ASN A 160 10.22 8.69 -17.54
CA ASN A 160 10.73 7.73 -18.53
C ASN A 160 10.11 6.31 -18.42
N LEU A 161 8.79 6.22 -18.14
CA LEU A 161 8.08 4.95 -17.90
C LEU A 161 7.54 4.29 -19.17
N TYR A 162 8.24 4.44 -20.29
CA TYR A 162 7.72 4.05 -21.61
C TYR A 162 7.41 2.55 -21.73
N THR A 163 8.30 1.69 -21.21
CA THR A 163 8.10 0.23 -21.23
C THR A 163 6.92 -0.18 -20.38
N GLU A 164 6.82 0.35 -19.16
CA GLU A 164 5.71 0.09 -18.25
C GLU A 164 4.39 0.59 -18.83
N ALA A 165 4.39 1.75 -19.49
CA ALA A 165 3.20 2.28 -20.15
C ALA A 165 2.68 1.35 -21.25
N LEU A 166 3.56 0.79 -22.09
CA LEU A 166 3.15 -0.17 -23.12
C LEU A 166 2.50 -1.42 -22.54
N ILE A 167 2.98 -1.89 -21.38
CA ILE A 167 2.40 -3.05 -20.69
C ILE A 167 1.04 -2.68 -20.10
N VAL A 168 0.98 -1.56 -19.38
CA VAL A 168 -0.23 -1.09 -18.66
C VAL A 168 -1.37 -0.76 -19.61
N TYR A 169 -1.09 -0.07 -20.71
CA TYR A 169 -2.12 0.39 -21.65
C TYR A 169 -2.45 -0.62 -22.75
N ARG A 170 -1.80 -1.79 -22.78
CA ARG A 170 -2.05 -2.82 -23.80
C ARG A 170 -3.53 -3.24 -23.79
N GLY A 171 -4.19 -3.10 -24.94
CA GLY A 171 -5.61 -3.46 -25.10
C GLY A 171 -6.60 -2.44 -24.51
N LYS A 172 -6.13 -1.33 -23.94
CA LYS A 172 -6.97 -0.21 -23.51
C LYS A 172 -7.27 0.70 -24.71
N LYS A 173 -8.36 1.48 -24.66
CA LYS A 173 -8.72 2.42 -25.74
C LYS A 173 -7.61 3.43 -26.06
N THR A 174 -6.86 3.83 -25.05
CA THR A 174 -5.76 4.80 -25.10
C THR A 174 -4.43 4.20 -25.57
N TYR A 175 -4.39 2.91 -25.96
CA TYR A 175 -3.16 2.24 -26.37
C TYR A 175 -2.48 2.87 -27.60
N LEU A 176 -3.26 3.29 -28.61
CA LEU A 176 -2.69 3.96 -29.79
C LEU A 176 -2.07 5.30 -29.43
N ALA A 177 -2.75 6.08 -28.57
CA ALA A 177 -2.20 7.34 -28.06
C ALA A 177 -0.90 7.11 -27.26
N CYS A 178 -0.80 6.00 -26.52
CA CYS A 178 0.41 5.57 -25.84
C CYS A 178 1.57 5.30 -26.80
N ILE A 179 1.33 4.50 -27.84
CA ILE A 179 2.35 4.21 -28.85
C ILE A 179 2.84 5.50 -29.52
N LEU A 180 1.93 6.35 -29.97
CA LEU A 180 2.28 7.63 -30.62
C LEU A 180 3.13 8.51 -29.70
N THR A 181 2.74 8.63 -28.43
CA THR A 181 3.47 9.42 -27.43
C THR A 181 4.90 8.92 -27.23
N ILE A 182 5.11 7.60 -27.24
CA ILE A 182 6.43 7.01 -27.08
C ILE A 182 7.30 7.21 -28.34
N LEU A 183 6.72 7.03 -29.52
CA LEU A 183 7.43 7.22 -30.79
C LEU A 183 7.93 8.66 -30.93
N PHE A 184 7.04 9.65 -30.76
CA PHE A 184 7.41 11.07 -30.90
C PHE A 184 8.26 11.63 -29.75
N CYS A 185 8.43 10.92 -28.64
CA CYS A 185 9.35 11.31 -27.58
C CYS A 185 10.77 10.78 -27.74
N LYS A 186 10.99 9.79 -28.61
CA LYS A 186 12.33 9.24 -28.87
C LYS A 186 13.11 9.98 -29.96
N ASP A 187 12.48 10.93 -30.64
CA ASP A 187 13.05 11.70 -31.75
C ASP A 187 13.65 13.07 -31.33
N LEU A 188 13.98 13.25 -30.04
CA LEU A 188 14.63 14.43 -29.46
C LEU A 188 15.80 14.01 -28.56
#